data_AF-A0A9E1S7P6-F1
#
_entry.id   AF-A0A9E1S7P6-F1
#
_cell.length_a   1.000
_cell.length_b   1.000
_cell.length_c   1.000
_cell.angle_alpha   90.00
_cell.angle_beta   90.00
_cell.angle_gamma   90.00
#
_symmetry.space_group_name_H-M   'P 1'
#
loop_
_entity.id
_entity.type
_entity.pdbx_description
1 polymer ?
#
loop_
_entity_poly.entity_id
_entity_poly.type
_entity_poly.pdbx_seq_one_letter_code
_entity_poly.pdbx_strand_id
1 'polypeptide(L)'
;MKVSYSLSTGRASPHCITWTYRKKRYRKYFRSRIDAVRFRNEKEQELGIRSPHEIENEIIFLALSEIKDRLDSMDQKIEAIESSVRTQEGHLKDLRKPPVPKILRISEAAKVLRISSRKLYYLLDKGVFKRYKLPHTRTTFIKLDEVEEALGSGDLSELLNK
;
A
#
# COMPACT_ATOMS: atom_id res chain seq x y z
N MET A 1 36.40 44.44 -4.95
CA MET A 1 35.20 44.17 -4.12
C MET A 1 34.98 42.66 -4.07
N LYS A 2 34.43 42.12 -2.97
CA LYS A 2 34.24 40.68 -2.79
C LYS A 2 32.80 40.37 -2.37
N VAL A 3 32.13 39.53 -3.15
CA VAL A 3 30.89 38.83 -2.77
C VAL A 3 31.30 37.41 -2.36
N SER A 4 30.73 36.89 -1.28
CA SER A 4 31.08 35.57 -0.75
C SER A 4 29.84 34.82 -0.31
N TYR A 5 29.79 33.55 -0.72
CA TYR A 5 28.75 32.59 -0.37
C TYR A 5 29.22 31.71 0.78
N SER A 6 28.34 31.46 1.76
CA SER A 6 28.61 30.58 2.89
C SER A 6 27.33 29.88 3.35
N LEU A 7 27.49 28.64 3.83
CA LEU A 7 26.43 27.91 4.54
C LEU A 7 26.42 28.37 6.00
N SER A 8 25.24 28.70 6.51
CA SER A 8 25.12 29.21 7.89
C SER A 8 24.75 28.04 8.81
N THR A 9 25.69 27.67 9.68
CA THR A 9 25.48 26.63 10.69
C THR A 9 24.77 27.23 11.91
N GLY A 10 23.71 26.57 12.41
CA GLY A 10 23.01 26.97 13.64
C GLY A 10 22.08 28.19 13.54
N ARG A 11 21.63 28.59 12.34
CA ARG A 11 20.59 29.63 12.16
C ARG A 11 19.45 29.17 11.27
N ALA A 12 18.32 29.87 11.35
CA ALA A 12 17.07 29.57 10.64
C ALA A 12 17.18 29.57 9.10
N SER A 13 18.22 30.18 8.52
CA SER A 13 18.44 30.20 7.08
C SER A 13 19.64 29.34 6.68
N PRO A 14 19.49 28.40 5.73
CA PRO A 14 20.59 27.53 5.31
C PRO A 14 21.70 28.27 4.52
N HIS A 15 21.39 29.39 3.86
CA HIS A 15 22.33 30.06 2.95
C HIS A 15 22.53 31.55 3.29
N CYS A 16 23.78 32.02 3.29
CA CYS A 16 24.15 33.41 3.55
C CYS A 16 25.07 33.97 2.47
N ILE A 17 24.69 35.12 1.91
CA ILE A 17 25.52 35.94 1.03
C ILE A 17 26.05 37.13 1.82
N THR A 18 27.36 37.37 1.74
CA THR A 18 28.00 38.56 2.31
C THR A 18 28.77 39.32 1.25
N TRP A 19 28.68 40.64 1.26
CA TRP A 19 29.41 41.50 0.30
C TRP A 19 29.93 42.77 0.95
N THR A 20 30.89 43.41 0.30
CA THR A 20 31.53 44.65 0.78
C THR A 20 31.35 45.76 -0.25
N TYR A 21 30.74 46.87 0.16
CA TYR A 21 30.50 48.04 -0.69
C TYR A 21 30.92 49.33 0.05
N ARG A 22 31.75 50.16 -0.57
CA ARG A 22 32.29 51.42 0.01
C ARG A 22 32.77 51.27 1.46
N LYS A 23 33.60 50.25 1.73
CA LYS A 23 34.12 49.87 3.07
C LYS A 23 33.08 49.39 4.10
N LYS A 24 31.79 49.26 3.74
CA LYS A 24 30.75 48.66 4.58
C LYS A 24 30.48 47.20 4.20
N ARG A 25 30.23 46.34 5.19
CA ARG A 25 29.89 44.92 4.99
C ARG A 25 28.38 44.71 5.12
N TYR A 26 27.81 44.02 4.15
CA TYR A 26 26.40 43.68 4.09
C TYR A 26 26.22 42.16 4.10
N ARG A 27 25.08 41.68 4.61
CA ARG A 27 24.73 40.26 4.67
C ARG A 27 23.25 40.07 4.38
N LYS A 28 22.91 39.01 3.64
CA LYS A 28 21.52 38.58 3.40
C LYS A 28 21.40 37.07 3.52
N TYR A 29 20.27 36.62 4.03
CA TYR A 29 19.97 35.24 4.34
C TYR A 29 18.86 34.71 3.42
N PHE A 30 18.96 33.46 3.01
CA PHE A 30 18.05 32.84 2.05
C PHE A 30 17.55 31.49 2.54
N ARG A 31 16.30 31.20 2.19
CA ARG A 31 15.63 29.93 2.51
C ARG A 31 16.02 28.83 1.53
N SER A 32 16.19 29.15 0.25
CA SER A 32 16.64 28.21 -0.79
C SER A 32 18.04 28.54 -1.30
N ARG A 33 18.74 27.52 -1.79
CA ARG A 33 20.07 27.67 -2.40
C ARG A 33 19.99 28.45 -3.71
N ILE A 34 18.94 28.19 -4.49
CA ILE A 34 18.68 28.84 -5.78
C ILE A 34 18.51 30.35 -5.59
N ASP A 35 17.72 30.78 -4.61
CA ASP A 35 17.53 32.21 -4.33
C ASP A 35 18.82 32.89 -3.88
N ALA A 36 19.65 32.20 -3.09
CA ALA A 36 20.94 32.72 -2.68
C ALA A 36 21.90 32.93 -3.86
N VAL A 37 21.93 31.97 -4.79
CA VAL A 37 22.75 32.05 -6.01
C VAL A 37 22.22 33.13 -6.94
N ARG A 38 20.91 33.20 -7.19
CA ARG A 38 20.26 34.28 -7.97
C ARG A 38 20.64 35.66 -7.43
N PHE A 39 20.51 35.86 -6.12
CA PHE A 39 20.87 37.14 -5.50
C PHE A 39 22.38 37.44 -5.57
N ARG A 40 23.24 36.42 -5.39
CA ARG A 40 24.69 36.59 -5.58
C ARG A 40 24.97 37.13 -6.99
N ASN A 41 24.29 36.59 -7.99
CA ASN A 41 24.47 36.95 -9.39
C ASN A 41 23.94 38.34 -9.70
N GLU A 42 22.75 38.70 -9.22
CA GLU A 42 22.23 40.07 -9.31
C GLU A 42 23.24 41.07 -8.73
N LYS A 43 23.85 40.75 -7.57
CA LYS A 43 24.87 41.61 -6.95
C LYS A 43 26.20 41.61 -7.69
N GLU A 44 26.63 40.51 -8.29
CA GLU A 44 27.82 40.48 -9.13
C GLU A 44 27.62 41.27 -10.43
N GLN A 45 26.41 41.25 -11.03
CA GLN A 45 26.05 42.06 -12.20
C GLN A 45 25.95 43.55 -11.88
N GLU A 46 25.25 43.94 -10.80
CA GLU A 46 25.18 45.34 -10.32
C GLU A 46 26.58 45.93 -10.09
N LEU A 47 27.56 45.09 -9.75
CA LEU A 47 28.93 45.47 -9.46
C LEU A 47 29.90 45.26 -10.65
N GLY A 48 29.41 44.81 -11.81
CA GLY A 48 30.18 44.65 -13.04
C GLY A 48 31.21 43.50 -13.03
N ILE A 49 30.99 42.45 -12.23
CA ILE A 49 32.02 41.46 -11.88
C ILE A 49 32.06 40.24 -12.83
N ARG A 50 31.01 39.86 -13.60
CA ARG A 50 31.01 38.56 -14.35
C ARG A 50 30.17 38.43 -15.63
N SER A 51 30.52 37.39 -16.40
CA SER A 51 29.92 36.88 -17.64
C SER A 51 28.62 36.05 -17.40
N PRO A 52 27.62 36.08 -18.31
CA PRO A 52 26.29 35.51 -18.04
C PRO A 52 26.17 33.97 -18.09
N HIS A 53 26.99 33.26 -18.89
CA HIS A 53 26.71 31.86 -19.27
C HIS A 53 27.10 30.78 -18.25
N GLU A 54 28.11 31.00 -17.41
CA GLU A 54 28.50 30.03 -16.37
C GLU A 54 27.44 29.90 -15.26
N ILE A 55 26.64 30.95 -15.11
CA ILE A 55 25.64 31.12 -14.05
C ILE A 55 24.36 30.33 -14.34
N GLU A 56 23.87 30.37 -15.57
CA GLU A 56 22.68 29.62 -15.98
C GLU A 56 22.89 28.13 -15.75
N ASN A 57 24.07 27.62 -16.10
CA ASN A 57 24.46 26.24 -15.83
C ASN A 57 24.46 25.93 -14.33
N GLU A 58 25.04 26.78 -13.48
CA GLU A 58 25.05 26.56 -12.02
C GLU A 58 23.61 26.52 -11.45
N ILE A 59 22.73 27.42 -11.89
CA ILE A 59 21.32 27.43 -11.45
C ILE A 59 20.58 26.19 -11.95
N ILE A 60 20.80 25.77 -13.20
CA ILE A 60 20.20 24.58 -13.78
C ILE A 60 20.64 23.32 -13.00
N PHE A 61 21.93 23.15 -12.73
CA PHE A 61 22.42 22.00 -11.96
C PHE A 61 21.87 21.97 -10.53
N LEU A 62 21.71 23.13 -9.89
CA LEU A 62 21.10 23.22 -8.56
C LEU A 62 19.61 22.86 -8.58
N ALA A 63 18.87 23.34 -9.56
CA ALA A 63 17.47 22.99 -9.74
C ALA A 63 17.30 21.49 -10.02
N LEU A 64 18.14 20.91 -10.89
CA LEU A 64 18.14 19.48 -11.18
C LEU A 64 18.50 18.64 -9.96
N SER A 65 19.45 19.10 -9.14
CA SER A 65 19.80 18.42 -7.88
C SER A 65 18.64 18.43 -6.88
N GLU A 66 17.97 19.57 -6.72
CA GLU A 66 16.82 19.68 -5.82
C GLU A 66 15.63 18.83 -6.30
N ILE A 67 15.42 18.74 -7.61
CA ILE A 67 14.43 17.83 -8.20
C ILE A 67 14.80 16.37 -7.90
N LYS A 68 16.06 15.98 -8.10
CA LYS A 68 16.55 14.63 -7.79
C LYS A 68 16.32 14.29 -6.32
N ASP A 69 16.71 15.18 -5.39
CA ASP A 69 16.54 14.94 -3.95
C ASP A 69 15.06 14.75 -3.56
N ARG A 70 14.15 15.50 -4.21
CA ARG A 70 12.71 15.34 -4.02
C ARG A 70 12.18 14.02 -4.58
N LEU A 71 12.67 13.60 -5.75
CA LEU A 71 12.32 12.31 -6.36
C LEU A 71 12.81 11.15 -5.49
N ASP A 72 14.07 11.17 -5.06
CA ASP A 72 14.64 10.14 -4.17
C ASP A 72 13.81 10.02 -2.86
N SER A 73 13.35 11.15 -2.31
CA SER A 73 12.47 11.15 -1.14
C SER A 73 11.07 10.59 -1.42
N MET A 74 10.54 10.77 -2.63
CA MET A 74 9.26 10.20 -3.03
C MET A 74 9.36 8.69 -3.20
N ASP A 75 10.43 8.20 -3.83
CA ASP A 75 10.66 6.76 -4.02
C ASP A 75 10.73 6.04 -2.66
N GLN A 76 11.48 6.58 -1.69
CA GLN A 76 11.53 6.05 -0.33
C GLN A 76 10.14 5.98 0.35
N LYS A 77 9.29 6.99 0.12
CA LYS A 77 7.92 6.99 0.66
C LYS A 77 7.04 5.96 -0.02
N ILE A 78 7.19 5.77 -1.32
CA ILE A 78 6.45 4.75 -2.08
C ILE A 78 6.85 3.36 -1.57
N GLU A 79 8.14 3.08 -1.40
CA GLU A 79 8.62 1.80 -0.83
C GLU A 79 8.05 1.54 0.58
N ALA A 80 7.99 2.58 1.42
CA ALA A 80 7.38 2.48 2.75
C ALA A 80 5.87 2.19 2.69
N ILE A 81 5.15 2.77 1.71
CA ILE A 81 3.73 2.49 1.51
C ILE A 81 3.52 1.07 0.99
N GLU A 82 4.30 0.64 0.00
CA GLU A 82 4.20 -0.71 -0.57
C GLU A 82 4.45 -1.80 0.47
N SER A 83 5.47 -1.63 1.31
CA SER A 83 5.74 -2.55 2.41
C SER A 83 4.59 -2.58 3.43
N SER A 84 4.04 -1.41 3.79
CA SER A 84 2.85 -1.34 4.67
C SER A 84 1.65 -2.04 4.05
N VAL A 85 1.35 -1.83 2.77
CA VAL A 85 0.22 -2.49 2.08
C VAL A 85 0.39 -4.00 2.10
N ARG A 86 1.58 -4.52 1.78
CA ARG A 86 1.85 -5.98 1.83
C ARG A 86 1.60 -6.56 3.22
N THR A 87 1.99 -5.86 4.28
CA THR A 87 1.72 -6.33 5.66
C THR A 87 0.22 -6.33 5.97
N GLN A 88 -0.50 -5.28 5.58
CA GLN A 88 -1.95 -5.20 5.77
C GLN A 88 -2.71 -6.27 4.99
N GLU A 89 -2.30 -6.57 3.76
CA GLU A 89 -2.86 -7.68 2.98
C GLU A 89 -2.64 -9.03 3.64
N GLY A 90 -1.47 -9.26 4.24
CA GLY A 90 -1.19 -10.44 5.06
C GLY A 90 -2.18 -10.57 6.21
N HIS A 91 -2.33 -9.51 7.01
CA HIS A 91 -3.28 -9.48 8.12
C HIS A 91 -4.74 -9.66 7.65
N LEU A 92 -5.13 -9.10 6.51
CA LEU A 92 -6.47 -9.30 5.94
C LEU A 92 -6.71 -10.75 5.51
N LYS A 93 -5.69 -11.44 5.00
CA LYS A 93 -5.79 -12.88 4.72
C LYS A 93 -6.00 -13.69 6.00
N ASP A 94 -5.30 -13.35 7.08
CA ASP A 94 -5.45 -14.03 8.36
C ASP A 94 -6.81 -13.77 9.01
N LEU A 95 -7.35 -12.56 8.87
CA LEU A 95 -8.66 -12.18 9.38
C LEU A 95 -9.83 -12.70 8.53
N ARG A 96 -9.56 -13.17 7.31
CA ARG A 96 -10.60 -13.69 6.41
C ARG A 96 -11.10 -15.01 6.97
N LYS A 97 -12.23 -14.94 7.70
CA LYS A 97 -12.98 -16.13 8.14
C LYS A 97 -13.20 -17.05 6.92
N PRO A 98 -13.05 -18.37 7.10
CA PRO A 98 -13.39 -19.30 6.04
C PRO A 98 -14.85 -19.06 5.61
N PRO A 99 -15.16 -19.21 4.30
CA PRO A 99 -16.52 -19.01 3.82
C PRO A 99 -17.49 -19.86 4.63
N VAL A 100 -18.63 -19.27 5.01
CA VAL A 100 -19.68 -19.98 5.77
C VAL A 100 -20.02 -21.26 5.01
N PRO A 101 -19.91 -22.45 5.63
CA PRO A 101 -20.21 -23.69 4.93
C PRO A 101 -21.67 -23.64 4.48
N LYS A 102 -21.91 -23.84 3.19
CA LYS A 102 -23.26 -23.99 2.65
C LYS A 102 -23.81 -25.31 3.18
N ILE A 103 -24.78 -25.23 4.07
CA ILE A 103 -25.40 -26.38 4.73
C ILE A 103 -26.89 -26.40 4.42
N LEU A 104 -27.44 -27.60 4.24
CA LEU A 104 -28.86 -27.82 4.02
C LEU A 104 -29.45 -28.57 5.20
N ARG A 105 -30.67 -28.22 5.61
CA ARG A 105 -31.41 -29.06 6.56
C ARG A 105 -31.74 -30.40 5.89
N ILE A 106 -31.86 -31.47 6.68
CA ILE A 106 -32.27 -32.78 6.14
C ILE A 106 -33.59 -32.72 5.36
N SER A 107 -34.54 -31.90 5.81
CA SER A 107 -35.80 -31.70 5.09
C SER A 107 -35.64 -31.07 3.71
N GLU A 108 -34.65 -30.21 3.54
CA GLU A 108 -34.34 -29.55 2.27
C GLU A 108 -33.51 -30.49 1.39
N ALA A 109 -32.47 -31.11 1.94
CA ALA A 109 -31.65 -32.10 1.24
C ALA A 109 -32.49 -33.28 0.72
N ALA A 110 -33.46 -33.76 1.50
CA ALA A 110 -34.39 -34.82 1.09
C ALA A 110 -35.23 -34.43 -0.15
N LYS A 111 -35.66 -33.17 -0.24
CA LYS A 111 -36.40 -32.66 -1.41
C LYS A 111 -35.50 -32.60 -2.65
N VAL A 112 -34.27 -32.12 -2.49
CA VAL A 112 -33.31 -32.02 -3.60
C VAL A 112 -32.93 -33.40 -4.13
N LEU A 113 -32.61 -34.34 -3.23
CA LEU A 113 -32.25 -35.72 -3.58
C LEU A 113 -33.45 -36.61 -3.97
N ARG A 114 -34.68 -36.08 -3.90
CA ARG A 114 -35.93 -36.82 -4.19
C ARG A 114 -36.07 -38.13 -3.40
N ILE A 115 -35.61 -38.15 -2.16
CA ILE A 115 -35.71 -39.30 -1.25
C ILE A 115 -36.49 -38.95 0.01
N SER A 116 -37.04 -39.96 0.68
CA SER A 116 -37.71 -39.75 1.96
C SER A 116 -36.71 -39.30 3.03
N SER A 117 -37.12 -38.40 3.92
CA SER A 117 -36.27 -37.93 5.02
C SER A 117 -35.80 -39.10 5.90
N ARG A 118 -36.62 -40.15 6.08
CA ARG A 118 -36.22 -41.38 6.79
C ARG A 118 -35.08 -42.12 6.11
N LYS A 119 -35.13 -42.29 4.79
CA LYS A 119 -34.04 -42.92 4.03
C LYS A 119 -32.76 -42.09 4.14
N LEU A 120 -32.87 -40.77 4.17
CA LEU A 120 -31.73 -39.88 4.32
C LEU A 120 -31.11 -39.94 5.73
N TYR A 121 -31.92 -40.09 6.80
CA TYR A 121 -31.41 -40.42 8.14
C TYR A 121 -30.69 -41.77 8.18
N TYR A 122 -31.22 -42.78 7.49
CA TYR A 122 -30.56 -44.09 7.39
C TYR A 122 -29.19 -43.98 6.69
N LEU A 123 -29.08 -43.19 5.61
CA LEU A 123 -27.81 -42.94 4.92
C LEU A 123 -26.79 -42.18 5.79
N LEU A 124 -27.27 -41.27 6.64
CA LEU A 124 -26.44 -40.60 7.65
C LEU A 124 -25.91 -41.59 8.69
N ASP A 125 -26.77 -42.49 9.19
CA ASP A 125 -26.35 -43.50 10.16
C ASP A 125 -25.38 -44.53 9.54
N LYS A 126 -25.46 -44.76 8.23
CA LYS A 126 -24.52 -45.58 7.46
C LYS A 126 -23.22 -44.86 7.09
N GLY A 127 -23.08 -43.57 7.41
CA GLY A 127 -21.85 -42.80 7.20
C GLY A 127 -21.64 -42.28 5.77
N VAL A 128 -22.65 -42.42 4.89
CA VAL A 128 -22.59 -41.93 3.49
C VAL A 128 -22.53 -40.39 3.45
N PHE A 129 -23.17 -39.73 4.41
CA PHE A 129 -23.13 -38.27 4.57
C PHE A 129 -22.58 -37.90 5.94
N LYS A 130 -21.87 -36.76 6.05
CA LYS A 130 -21.38 -36.26 7.34
C LYS A 130 -22.46 -35.44 8.03
N ARG A 131 -22.77 -35.82 9.27
CA ARG A 131 -23.71 -35.08 10.11
C ARG A 131 -23.10 -33.77 10.60
N TYR A 132 -23.67 -32.64 10.17
CA TYR A 132 -23.31 -31.33 10.69
C TYR A 132 -24.38 -30.86 11.70
N LYS A 133 -23.95 -30.51 12.92
CA LYS A 133 -24.84 -29.99 13.97
C LYS A 133 -24.39 -28.59 14.36
N LEU A 134 -25.31 -27.63 14.32
CA LEU A 134 -25.08 -26.32 14.92
C LEU A 134 -25.36 -26.40 16.43
N PRO A 135 -24.50 -25.82 17.28
CA PRO A 135 -24.61 -25.94 18.74
C PRO A 135 -25.91 -25.39 19.32
N HIS A 136 -26.60 -24.49 18.62
CA HIS A 136 -27.82 -23.84 19.09
C HIS A 136 -29.11 -24.40 18.49
N THR A 137 -29.06 -25.47 17.69
CA THR A 137 -30.24 -26.04 17.04
C THR A 137 -30.29 -27.56 17.20
N ARG A 138 -31.49 -28.11 17.42
CA ARG A 138 -31.72 -29.56 17.39
C ARG A 138 -31.76 -30.14 15.97
N THR A 139 -31.78 -29.29 14.95
CA THR A 139 -31.82 -29.69 13.54
C THR A 139 -30.47 -30.17 13.06
N THR A 140 -30.49 -31.19 12.22
CA THR A 140 -29.32 -31.78 11.59
C THR A 140 -29.18 -31.30 10.16
N PHE A 141 -27.95 -31.05 9.78
CA PHE A 141 -27.58 -30.50 8.48
C PHE A 141 -26.60 -31.41 7.75
N ILE A 142 -26.56 -31.26 6.44
CA ILE A 142 -25.60 -31.89 5.54
C ILE A 142 -24.92 -30.77 4.74
N LYS A 143 -23.64 -30.94 4.41
CA LYS A 143 -22.94 -30.00 3.53
C LYS A 143 -23.51 -30.07 2.12
N LEU A 144 -23.67 -28.91 1.49
CA LEU A 144 -24.22 -28.80 0.15
C LEU A 144 -23.33 -29.52 -0.88
N ASP A 145 -22.01 -29.45 -0.72
CA ASP A 145 -21.03 -30.12 -1.60
C ASP A 145 -21.25 -31.65 -1.65
N GLU A 146 -21.52 -32.29 -0.51
CA GLU A 146 -21.79 -33.74 -0.44
C GLU A 146 -23.12 -34.10 -1.13
N VAL A 147 -24.10 -33.19 -1.11
CA VAL A 147 -25.39 -33.38 -1.76
C VAL A 147 -25.26 -33.21 -3.28
N GLU A 148 -24.46 -32.23 -3.74
CA GLU A 148 -24.16 -32.03 -5.16
C GLU A 148 -23.36 -33.19 -5.75
N GLU A 149 -22.38 -33.74 -5.02
CA GLU A 149 -21.65 -34.94 -5.42
C GLU A 149 -22.59 -36.13 -5.62
N ALA A 150 -23.56 -36.31 -4.70
CA ALA A 150 -24.55 -37.38 -4.78
C ALA A 150 -25.60 -37.20 -5.89
N LEU A 151 -25.87 -35.97 -6.32
CA LEU A 151 -26.68 -35.68 -7.51
C LEU A 151 -25.90 -35.99 -8.79
N GLY A 152 -24.60 -35.70 -8.80
CA GLY A 152 -23.72 -35.93 -9.94
C GLY A 152 -23.47 -37.41 -10.24
N SER A 153 -23.51 -38.28 -9.22
CA SER A 153 -23.27 -39.72 -9.37
C SER A 153 -24.46 -40.53 -9.93
N GLY A 154 -25.60 -39.89 -10.22
CA GLY A 154 -26.74 -40.53 -10.89
C GLY A 154 -27.57 -41.46 -9.99
N ASP A 155 -26.94 -42.43 -9.31
CA ASP A 155 -27.60 -43.42 -8.45
C ASP A 155 -27.05 -43.44 -7.02
N LEU A 156 -27.92 -43.19 -6.03
CA LEU A 156 -27.57 -43.19 -4.60
C LEU A 156 -27.11 -44.57 -4.08
N SER A 157 -27.39 -45.63 -4.83
CA SER A 157 -26.97 -47.01 -4.53
C SER A 157 -25.47 -47.22 -4.74
N GLU A 158 -24.84 -46.46 -5.64
CA GLU A 158 -23.39 -46.55 -5.86
C GLU A 158 -22.59 -45.96 -4.70
N LEU A 159 -23.16 -44.96 -4.01
CA LEU A 159 -22.58 -44.35 -2.81
C LEU A 159 -22.66 -45.23 -1.56
N LEU A 160 -23.47 -46.30 -1.58
CA LEU A 160 -23.54 -47.28 -0.50
C LEU A 160 -22.40 -48.32 -0.55
N ASN A 161 -21.67 -48.39 -1.67
CA ASN A 161 -20.59 -49.36 -1.91
C ASN A 161 -19.18 -48.71 -1.95
N LYS A 162 -19.06 -47.42 -1.65
CA LYS A 162 -17.78 -46.74 -1.35
C LYS A 162 -17.51 -46.75 0.14
#